data_AF-A0Y747-F1
#
_entry.id   AF-A0Y747-F1
#
_cell.length_a   1.000
_cell.length_b   1.000
_cell.length_c   1.000
_cell.angle_alpha   90.00
_cell.angle_beta   90.00
_cell.angle_gamma   90.00
#
_symmetry.space_group_name_H-M   'P 1'
#
loop_
_entity.id
_entity.type
_entity.pdbx_description
1 polymer ?
#
loop_
_entity_poly.entity_id
_entity_poly.type
_entity_poly.pdbx_seq_one_letter_code
_entity_poly.pdbx_strand_id
1 'polypeptide(L)' 'MKKIVLQIMGALFILLGLIFAVVPGPSLIFFMAGLLCYSFYYPKARYYLTLCQKALTKSCQYLDKK' A
#
# COMPACT_ATOMS: atom_id res chain seq x y z
N MET A 1 -2.22 20.04 -11.85
CA MET A 1 -1.29 19.02 -12.38
C MET A 1 -0.84 17.99 -11.34
N LYS A 2 -0.16 18.38 -10.25
CA LYS A 2 0.48 17.44 -9.30
C LYS A 2 -0.47 16.45 -8.60
N LYS A 3 -1.72 16.87 -8.31
CA LYS A 3 -2.77 16.04 -7.66
C LYS A 3 -3.23 14.86 -8.53
N ILE A 4 -3.47 15.13 -9.81
CA ILE A 4 -4.01 14.14 -10.76
C ILE A 4 -2.94 13.10 -11.07
N VAL A 5 -1.68 13.52 -11.25
CA VAL A 5 -0.55 12.60 -11.48
C VAL A 5 -0.40 11.61 -10.32
N LEU A 6 -0.51 12.08 -9.07
CA LEU A 6 -0.40 11.21 -7.90
C LEU A 6 -1.60 10.28 -7.72
N GLN A 7 -2.81 10.70 -8.08
CA GLN A 7 -3.98 9.80 -8.12
C GLN A 7 -3.83 8.73 -9.19
N ILE A 8 -3.42 9.11 -10.41
CA ILE A 8 -3.20 8.16 -11.51
C ILE A 8 -2.09 7.18 -11.16
N MET A 9 -0.97 7.65 -10.60
CA MET A 9 0.11 6.78 -10.12
C MET A 9 -0.37 5.84 -9.01
N GLY A 10 -1.11 6.34 -8.01
CA GLY A 10 -1.65 5.51 -6.94
C GLY A 10 -2.60 4.43 -7.47
N ALA A 11 -3.46 4.78 -8.43
CA ALA A 11 -4.35 3.82 -9.09
C ALA A 11 -3.56 2.75 -9.86
N LEU A 12 -2.51 3.15 -10.59
CA LEU A 12 -1.59 2.25 -11.30
C LEU A 12 -0.91 1.26 -10.34
N PHE A 13 -0.40 1.74 -9.21
CA PHE A 13 0.23 0.91 -8.19
C PHE A 13 -0.73 -0.07 -7.52
N ILE A 14 -1.99 0.32 -7.31
CA ILE A 14 -3.04 -0.59 -6.80
C ILE A 14 -3.38 -1.66 -7.83
N LEU A 15 -3.49 -1.28 -9.12
CA LEU A 15 -3.76 -2.22 -10.21
C LEU A 15 -2.62 -3.23 -10.36
N LEU A 16 -1.38 -2.76 -10.31
CA LEU A 16 -0.18 -3.60 -10.25
C LEU A 16 -0.20 -4.51 -9.03
N GLY A 17 -0.51 -3.98 -7.84
CA GLY A 17 -0.64 -4.78 -6.62
C GLY A 17 -1.68 -5.89 -6.76
N LEU A 18 -2.79 -5.64 -7.45
CA LEU A 18 -3.86 -6.62 -7.69
C LEU A 18 -3.43 -7.72 -8.67
N ILE A 19 -2.70 -7.36 -9.74
CA ILE A 19 -2.09 -8.34 -10.65
C ILE A 19 -1.07 -9.20 -9.91
N PHE A 20 -0.21 -8.56 -9.10
CA PHE A 20 0.76 -9.26 -8.28
C PHE A 20 0.13 -10.01 -7.10
N ALA A 21 -1.13 -9.80 -6.73
CA ALA A 21 -1.79 -10.59 -5.69
C ALA A 21 -2.03 -12.04 -6.13
N VAL A 22 -2.12 -12.27 -7.45
CA VAL A 22 -2.24 -13.61 -8.05
C VAL A 22 -0.89 -14.34 -8.09
N VAL A 23 0.21 -13.59 -8.15
CA VAL A 23 1.58 -14.13 -8.14
C VAL A 23 2.07 -14.15 -6.68
N PRO A 24 2.70 -15.23 -6.17
CA PRO A 24 3.30 -15.22 -4.85
C PRO A 24 4.54 -14.31 -4.87
N GLY A 25 4.32 -13.01 -4.71
CA GLY A 25 5.31 -11.95 -4.82
C GLY A 25 4.97 -10.76 -3.93
N PRO A 26 5.75 -9.66 -3.99
CA PRO A 26 5.64 -8.53 -3.07
C PRO A 26 4.44 -7.59 -3.36
N SER A 27 3.27 -8.16 -3.68
CA SER A 27 2.02 -7.43 -3.96
C SER A 27 1.66 -6.43 -2.86
N LEU A 28 1.88 -6.82 -1.61
CA LEU A 28 1.72 -5.97 -0.43
C LEU A 28 2.54 -4.67 -0.50
N ILE A 29 3.77 -4.74 -1.02
CA ILE A 29 4.65 -3.56 -1.15
C ILE A 29 4.08 -2.59 -2.19
N PHE A 30 3.58 -3.11 -3.32
CA PHE A 30 2.95 -2.29 -4.36
C PHE A 30 1.67 -1.62 -3.86
N PHE A 31 0.83 -2.35 -3.11
CA PHE A 31 -0.37 -1.78 -2.48
C PHE A 31 -0.01 -0.67 -1.48
N MET A 32 1.01 -0.89 -0.64
CA MET A 32 1.46 0.14 0.31
C MET A 32 2.03 1.36 -0.40
N ALA A 33 2.82 1.19 -1.46
CA ALA A 33 3.36 2.30 -2.26
C ALA A 33 2.25 3.12 -2.94
N GLY A 34 1.21 2.45 -3.47
CA GLY A 34 0.03 3.10 -4.05
C GLY A 34 -0.76 3.90 -3.01
N LEU A 35 -1.02 3.33 -1.84
CA LEU A 35 -1.64 4.07 -0.74
C LEU A 35 -0.75 5.23 -0.24
N LEU A 36 0.58 5.09 -0.28
CA LEU A 36 1.53 6.12 0.13
C LEU A 36 1.47 7.34 -0.77
N CYS A 37 1.31 7.12 -2.06
CA CYS A 37 0.97 8.19 -3.00
C CYS A 37 -0.35 8.87 -2.59
N TYR A 38 -1.42 8.11 -2.33
CA TYR A 38 -2.70 8.70 -1.91
C TYR A 38 -2.65 9.44 -0.56
N SER A 39 -1.80 9.00 0.37
CA SER A 39 -1.63 9.58 1.72
C SER A 39 -1.15 11.03 1.71
N PHE A 40 -0.44 11.47 0.68
CA PHE A 40 0.04 12.85 0.58
C PHE A 40 -1.09 13.88 0.39
N TYR A 41 -2.20 13.48 -0.23
CA TYR A 41 -3.31 14.39 -0.55
C TYR A 41 -4.57 14.12 0.27
N TYR A 42 -4.78 12.87 0.72
CA TYR A 42 -5.94 12.51 1.50
C TYR A 42 -5.53 12.06 2.91
N PRO A 43 -5.87 12.81 3.97
CA PRO A 43 -5.53 12.43 5.35
C PRO A 43 -6.17 11.09 5.74
N LYS A 44 -7.30 10.72 5.12
CA LYS A 44 -7.91 9.39 5.31
C LYS A 44 -7.04 8.26 4.75
N ALA A 45 -6.39 8.45 3.60
CA ALA A 45 -5.48 7.46 3.04
C ALA A 45 -4.26 7.22 3.94
N ARG A 46 -3.75 8.29 4.59
CA ARG A 46 -2.69 8.18 5.60
C ARG A 46 -3.08 7.30 6.79
N TYR A 47 -4.34 7.40 7.23
CA TYR A 47 -4.85 6.55 8.31
C TYR A 47 -4.86 5.08 7.92
N TYR A 48 -5.40 4.72 6.75
CA TYR A 48 -5.40 3.34 6.25
C TYR A 48 -3.99 2.79 6.07
N LEU A 49 -3.05 3.60 5.61
CA LEU A 49 -1.65 3.21 5.47
C LEU A 49 -1.00 2.86 6.80
N THR A 50 -1.22 3.71 7.81
CA THR A 50 -0.72 3.48 9.17
C THR A 50 -1.32 2.20 9.77
N LEU A 51 -2.59 1.92 9.46
CA LEU A 51 -3.27 0.69 9.85
C LEU A 51 -2.63 -0.54 9.19
N CYS A 52 -2.40 -0.49 7.87
CA CYS A 52 -1.72 -1.55 7.12
C CYS A 52 -0.29 -1.77 7.61
N GLN A 53 0.47 -0.69 7.86
CA GLN A 53 1.82 -0.77 8.44
C GLN A 53 1.81 -1.48 9.79
N LYS A 54 0.91 -1.09 10.71
CA LYS A 54 0.78 -1.75 12.01
C LYS A 54 0.39 -3.23 11.88
N ALA A 55 -0.58 -3.54 11.02
CA ALA A 55 -0.99 -4.93 10.79
C ALA A 55 0.17 -5.76 10.24
N LEU A 56 0.92 -5.23 9.28
CA LEU A 56 2.08 -5.91 8.68
C LEU A 56 3.19 -6.10 9.70
N THR A 57 3.55 -5.07 10.48
CA THR A 57 4.55 -5.20 11.56
C THR A 57 4.13 -6.27 12.57
N LYS A 58 2.84 -6.30 12.95
CA LYS A 58 2.31 -7.32 13.87
C LYS A 58 2.37 -8.72 13.27
N SER A 59 2.05 -8.87 11.98
CA SER A 59 2.18 -10.15 11.26
C SER A 59 3.63 -10.61 11.15
N CYS A 60 4.57 -9.71 10.84
CA CYS A 60 6.00 -10.01 10.83
C CYS A 60 6.48 -10.42 12.23
N GLN A 61 6.12 -9.69 13.28
CA GLN A 61 6.45 -10.06 14.66
C GLN A 61 5.85 -11.41 15.08
N TYR A 62 4.67 -11.75 14.57
CA TYR A 62 4.05 -13.05 14.80
C TYR A 62 4.79 -14.18 14.06
N LEU A 63 5.18 -13.95 12.80
CA LEU A 63 6.00 -14.91 12.04
C LEU A 63 7.39 -15.09 12.66
N ASP A 64 8.02 -14.02 13.11
CA ASP A 64 9.37 -14.01 13.68
C ASP A 64 9.43 -14.71 15.06
N LYS A 65 8.30 -14.72 15.78
CA LYS A 65 8.15 -15.47 17.04
C LYS A 65 7.89 -16.97 16.85
N LYS A 66 7.67 -17.44 15.63
CA LYS A 66 7.33 -18.83 15.32
C LYS A 66 8.53 -19.59 14.77
#